data_AF-V8QWH5-F1
#
_entry.id   AF-V8QWH5-F1
#
_cell.length_a   1.000
_cell.length_b   1.000
_cell.length_c   1.000
_cell.angle_alpha   90.00
_cell.angle_beta   90.00
_cell.angle_gamma   90.00
#
_symmetry.space_group_name_H-M   'P 1'
#
loop_
_entity.id
_entity.type
_entity.pdbx_description
1 polymer ?
#
loop_
_entity_poly.entity_id
_entity_poly.type
_entity_poly.pdbx_seq_one_letter_code
_entity_poly.pdbx_strand_id
1 'polypeptide(L)'
;MGNQPDGQNLLLTARRVLLEEILPILPDESRYTTMMLANAMGIAARELDAEKRSDLEEEKSLGLFLIEVGVESGQKVDCDNAAMLADLIRQRSIPDRWQQPLAEMLLALTRRKLQISNPKYLSL
;
A
#
# COMPACT_ATOMS: atom_id res chain seq x y z
N MET A 1 16.21 -11.88 -21.07
CA MET A 1 15.28 -10.74 -20.96
C MET A 1 13.88 -11.27 -21.21
N GLY A 2 13.20 -11.71 -20.14
CA GLY A 2 11.87 -12.32 -20.25
C GLY A 2 10.82 -11.23 -20.42
N ASN A 3 10.22 -11.19 -21.60
CA ASN A 3 9.06 -10.36 -21.92
C ASN A 3 7.81 -10.94 -21.23
N GLN A 4 7.82 -11.00 -19.89
CA GLN A 4 6.65 -11.36 -19.11
C GLN A 4 5.63 -10.24 -19.29
N PRO A 5 4.37 -10.55 -19.64
CA PRO A 5 3.37 -9.51 -19.79
C PRO A 5 3.25 -8.78 -18.45
N ASP A 6 3.40 -7.47 -18.50
CA ASP A 6 3.34 -6.62 -17.33
C ASP A 6 1.97 -6.81 -16.66
N GLY A 7 1.95 -7.48 -15.49
CA GLY A 7 0.72 -7.88 -14.80
C GLY A 7 -0.23 -6.72 -14.52
N GLN A 8 0.32 -5.52 -14.29
CA GLN A 8 -0.44 -4.28 -14.21
C GLN A 8 -1.20 -4.01 -15.51
N ASN A 9 -0.50 -4.02 -16.66
CA ASN A 9 -1.11 -3.79 -17.96
C ASN A 9 -2.15 -4.86 -18.33
N LEU A 10 -1.94 -6.12 -17.95
CA LEU A 10 -2.94 -7.17 -18.11
C LEU A 10 -4.21 -6.88 -17.31
N LEU A 11 -4.09 -6.51 -16.04
CA LEU A 11 -5.23 -6.17 -15.19
C LEU A 11 -5.97 -4.93 -15.69
N LEU A 12 -5.25 -3.89 -16.12
CA LEU A 12 -5.85 -2.69 -16.71
C LEU A 12 -6.59 -3.00 -18.01
N THR A 13 -6.00 -3.84 -18.87
CA THR A 13 -6.63 -4.26 -20.13
C THR A 13 -7.90 -5.06 -19.87
N ALA A 14 -7.84 -6.05 -18.98
CA ALA A 14 -8.99 -6.88 -18.64
C ALA A 14 -10.10 -6.07 -17.97
N ARG A 15 -9.74 -5.12 -17.07
CA ARG A 15 -10.69 -4.17 -16.47
C ARG A 15 -11.39 -3.31 -17.52
N ARG A 16 -10.64 -2.83 -18.51
CA ARG A 16 -11.19 -2.01 -19.61
C ARG A 16 -12.20 -2.81 -20.42
N VAL A 17 -11.83 -3.99 -20.90
CA VAL A 17 -12.73 -4.88 -21.66
C VAL A 17 -13.98 -5.22 -20.85
N LEU A 18 -13.81 -5.52 -19.55
CA LEU A 18 -14.94 -5.81 -18.66
C LEU A 18 -15.94 -4.65 -18.57
N LEU A 19 -15.46 -3.40 -18.49
CA LEU A 19 -16.31 -2.21 -18.35
C LEU A 19 -16.89 -1.72 -19.68
N GLU A 20 -16.11 -1.77 -20.76
CA GLU A 20 -16.46 -1.18 -22.05
C GLU A 20 -17.23 -2.15 -22.94
N GLU A 21 -16.92 -3.45 -22.89
CA GLU A 21 -17.48 -4.45 -23.80
C GLU A 21 -18.47 -5.38 -23.10
N ILE A 22 -18.16 -5.82 -21.88
CA ILE A 22 -18.97 -6.84 -21.18
C ILE A 22 -20.09 -6.20 -20.34
N LEU A 23 -19.81 -5.18 -19.55
CA LEU A 23 -20.81 -4.54 -18.68
C LEU A 23 -22.06 -4.03 -19.43
N PRO A 24 -21.98 -3.48 -20.65
CA PRO A 24 -23.17 -3.01 -21.38
C PRO A 24 -24.13 -4.12 -21.80
N ILE A 25 -23.65 -5.36 -21.98
CA ILE A 25 -24.46 -6.49 -22.44
C ILE A 25 -24.96 -7.38 -21.30
N LEU A 26 -24.55 -7.10 -20.05
CA LEU A 26 -24.96 -7.87 -18.89
C LEU A 26 -26.36 -7.49 -18.39
N PRO A 27 -27.14 -8.46 -17.88
CA PRO A 27 -28.36 -8.19 -17.14
C PRO A 27 -28.13 -7.30 -15.92
N ASP A 28 -29.15 -6.54 -15.53
CA ASP A 28 -29.05 -5.55 -14.45
C ASP A 28 -28.60 -6.15 -13.11
N GLU A 29 -29.01 -7.38 -12.82
CA GLU A 29 -28.68 -8.09 -11.58
C GLU A 29 -27.17 -8.36 -11.45
N SER A 30 -26.45 -8.45 -12.58
CA SER A 30 -25.01 -8.71 -12.61
C SER A 30 -24.17 -7.43 -12.61
N ARG A 31 -24.77 -6.26 -12.88
CA ARG A 31 -24.03 -5.00 -13.07
C ARG A 31 -23.25 -4.58 -11.84
N TYR A 32 -23.84 -4.71 -10.65
CA TYR A 32 -23.18 -4.36 -9.40
C TYR A 32 -21.94 -5.23 -9.16
N THR A 33 -22.10 -6.55 -9.27
CA THR A 33 -21.00 -7.51 -9.09
C THR A 33 -19.88 -7.29 -10.10
N THR A 34 -20.22 -6.98 -11.36
CA THR A 34 -19.23 -6.65 -12.41
C THR A 34 -18.47 -5.35 -12.11
N MET A 35 -19.16 -4.32 -11.62
CA MET A 35 -18.52 -3.07 -11.20
C MET A 35 -17.60 -3.27 -9.99
N MET A 36 -18.00 -4.11 -9.03
CA MET A 36 -17.16 -4.50 -7.90
C MET A 36 -15.89 -5.24 -8.37
N LEU A 37 -16.03 -6.18 -9.31
CA LEU A 37 -14.89 -6.90 -9.92
C LEU A 37 -13.93 -5.92 -10.62
N ALA A 38 -14.46 -5.01 -11.43
CA ALA A 38 -13.66 -3.99 -12.10
C ALA A 38 -12.92 -3.08 -11.10
N ASN A 39 -13.52 -2.78 -9.95
CA ASN A 39 -12.85 -2.02 -8.90
C ASN A 39 -11.68 -2.82 -8.29
N ALA A 40 -11.89 -4.10 -7.97
CA ALA A 40 -10.86 -4.98 -7.45
C ALA A 40 -9.66 -5.13 -8.41
N MET A 41 -9.92 -5.28 -9.71
CA MET A 41 -8.87 -5.31 -10.74
C MET A 41 -8.05 -4.01 -10.77
N GLY A 42 -8.72 -2.87 -10.58
CA GLY A 42 -8.05 -1.57 -10.52
C GLY A 42 -7.16 -1.42 -9.29
N ILE A 43 -7.58 -1.96 -8.13
CA ILE A 43 -6.77 -1.99 -6.91
C ILE A 43 -5.53 -2.85 -7.13
N ALA A 44 -5.71 -4.09 -7.57
CA ALA A 44 -4.60 -5.02 -7.82
C ALA A 44 -3.59 -4.46 -8.85
N ALA A 45 -4.05 -3.77 -9.90
CA ALA A 45 -3.15 -3.14 -10.86
C ALA A 45 -2.27 -2.04 -10.21
N ARG A 46 -2.82 -1.27 -9.25
CA ARG A 46 -2.08 -0.24 -8.52
C ARG A 46 -1.14 -0.85 -7.49
N GLU A 47 -1.53 -1.94 -6.84
CA GLU A 47 -0.64 -2.69 -5.94
C GLU A 47 0.58 -3.20 -6.69
N LEU A 48 0.42 -3.79 -7.88
CA LEU A 48 1.55 -4.24 -8.70
C LEU A 48 2.49 -3.11 -9.17
N ASP A 49 1.98 -1.90 -9.38
CA ASP A 49 2.83 -0.72 -9.70
C ASP A 49 3.53 -0.18 -8.46
N ALA A 50 2.85 -0.24 -7.31
CA ALA A 50 3.39 0.17 -6.03
C ALA A 50 4.45 -0.80 -5.51
N GLU A 51 4.26 -2.11 -5.57
CA GLU A 51 5.26 -3.12 -5.18
C GLU A 51 6.58 -2.92 -5.94
N LYS A 52 6.51 -2.53 -7.22
CA LYS A 52 7.70 -2.17 -8.02
C LYS A 52 8.43 -0.91 -7.53
N ARG A 53 7.77 -0.04 -6.75
CA ARG A 53 8.27 1.28 -6.32
C ARG A 53 8.43 1.45 -4.79
N SER A 54 7.74 0.68 -3.96
CA SER A 54 7.33 1.14 -2.62
C SER A 54 7.92 0.36 -1.45
N ASP A 55 8.12 -0.96 -1.56
CA ASP A 55 8.50 -1.77 -0.40
C ASP A 55 9.88 -1.39 0.16
N LEU A 56 10.83 -1.09 -0.72
CA LEU A 56 12.18 -0.68 -0.32
C LEU A 56 12.22 0.73 0.30
N GLU A 57 11.36 1.64 -0.14
CA GLU A 57 11.33 3.02 0.37
C GLU A 57 10.64 3.10 1.73
N GLU A 58 9.53 2.37 1.89
CA GLU A 58 8.79 2.29 3.16
C GLU A 58 9.67 1.62 4.23
N GLU A 59 10.27 0.48 3.91
CA GLU A 59 11.16 -0.26 4.81
C GLU A 59 12.38 0.57 5.22
N LYS A 60 12.96 1.32 4.27
CA LYS A 60 14.08 2.23 4.56
C LYS A 60 13.67 3.39 5.45
N SER A 61 12.49 3.97 5.23
CA SER A 61 11.99 5.10 6.04
C SER A 61 11.72 4.65 7.48
N LEU A 62 11.12 3.47 7.66
CA LEU A 62 10.93 2.83 8.97
C LEU A 62 12.26 2.55 9.67
N GLY A 63 13.23 1.96 8.96
CA GLY A 63 14.55 1.69 9.50
C GLY A 63 15.29 2.96 9.96
N LEU A 64 15.24 4.04 9.18
CA LEU A 64 15.84 5.32 9.55
C LEU A 64 15.19 5.90 10.80
N PHE A 65 13.85 5.89 10.90
CA PHE A 65 13.14 6.36 12.08
C PHE A 65 13.54 5.57 13.34
N LEU A 66 13.66 4.24 13.24
CA LEU A 66 14.05 3.39 14.36
C LEU A 66 15.47 3.70 14.86
N ILE A 67 16.40 3.96 13.95
CA ILE A 67 17.77 4.41 14.29
C ILE A 67 17.71 5.75 15.04
N GLU A 68 16.94 6.71 14.54
CA GLU A 68 16.83 8.06 15.13
C GLU A 68 16.19 8.07 16.52
N VAL A 69 15.23 7.17 16.78
CA VAL A 69 14.61 7.00 18.10
C VAL A 69 15.62 6.50 19.15
N GLY A 70 16.81 6.07 18.74
CA GLY A 70 17.86 5.58 19.63
C GLY A 70 17.75 4.09 19.92
N VAL A 71 17.04 3.35 19.05
CA VAL A 71 17.13 1.89 19.02
C VAL A 71 18.48 1.56 18.38
N GLU A 72 19.54 1.55 19.19
CA GLU A 72 20.82 1.00 18.75
C GLU A 72 20.56 -0.43 18.28
N SER A 73 20.93 -0.71 17.04
CA SER A 73 20.86 -2.04 16.42
C SER A 73 21.89 -3.00 17.05
N GLY A 74 21.90 -3.08 18.39
CA GLY A 74 22.73 -3.98 19.19
C GLY A 74 21.98 -5.24 19.66
N GLN A 75 20.65 -5.23 19.58
CA GLN A 75 19.85 -6.45 19.63
C GLN A 75 19.59 -6.89 18.20
N LYS A 76 20.23 -8.00 17.81
CA LYS A 76 19.82 -8.82 16.67
C LYS A 76 18.29 -8.87 16.63
N VAL A 77 17.68 -8.32 15.59
CA VAL A 77 16.31 -8.74 15.28
C VAL A 77 16.19 -9.02 13.80
N ASP A 78 16.12 -10.31 13.55
CA ASP A 78 15.59 -10.96 12.36
C ASP A 78 14.06 -10.70 12.25
N CYS A 79 13.61 -9.48 12.56
CA CYS A 79 12.20 -9.08 12.52
C CYS A 79 11.98 -7.90 11.59
N ASP A 80 10.83 -7.92 10.93
CA ASP A 80 10.21 -6.82 10.21
C ASP A 80 10.25 -5.50 11.04
N ASN A 81 10.76 -4.41 10.45
CA ASN A 81 10.83 -3.09 11.09
C ASN A 81 9.45 -2.60 11.54
N ALA A 82 8.38 -2.97 10.84
CA ALA A 82 7.02 -2.64 11.23
C ALA A 82 6.60 -3.37 12.52
N ALA A 83 7.01 -4.62 12.69
CA ALA A 83 6.74 -5.40 13.90
C ALA A 83 7.45 -4.77 15.12
N MET A 84 8.72 -4.39 14.96
CA MET A 84 9.48 -3.71 16.00
C MET A 84 8.87 -2.36 16.40
N LEU A 85 8.49 -1.54 15.42
CA LEU A 85 7.82 -0.26 15.70
C LEU A 85 6.48 -0.46 16.43
N ALA A 86 5.69 -1.45 16.02
CA ALA A 86 4.42 -1.76 16.67
C ALA A 86 4.61 -2.13 18.15
N ASP A 87 5.67 -2.89 18.47
CA ASP A 87 5.99 -3.25 19.86
C ASP A 87 6.42 -2.04 20.69
N LEU A 88 7.23 -1.13 20.13
CA LEU A 88 7.60 0.12 20.81
C LEU A 88 6.39 1.00 21.11
N ILE A 89 5.44 1.10 20.17
CA ILE A 89 4.18 1.83 20.36
C ILE A 89 3.35 1.18 21.48
N ARG A 90 3.16 -0.15 21.44
CA ARG A 90 2.37 -0.88 22.45
C ARG A 90 2.95 -0.75 23.85
N GLN A 91 4.28 -0.78 23.97
CA GLN A 91 4.99 -0.64 25.23
C GLN A 91 5.09 0.81 25.71
N ARG A 92 4.65 1.78 24.90
CA ARG A 92 4.81 3.23 25.16
C ARG A 92 6.28 3.62 25.36
N SER A 93 7.17 2.96 24.63
CA SER A 93 8.63 3.14 24.73
C SER A 93 9.16 4.21 23.77
N ILE A 94 8.28 4.98 23.13
CA ILE A 94 8.65 6.08 22.22
C ILE A 94 8.67 7.38 23.02
N PRO A 95 9.83 8.07 23.13
CA PRO A 95 9.94 9.32 23.86
C PRO A 95 9.00 10.42 23.33
N ASP A 96 8.52 11.30 24.21
CA ASP A 96 7.57 12.37 23.85
C ASP A 96 8.02 13.25 22.68
N ARG A 97 9.33 13.55 22.60
CA ARG A 97 9.93 14.31 21.49
C ARG A 97 9.73 13.68 20.12
N TRP A 98 9.49 12.37 20.07
CA TRP A 98 9.30 11.58 18.85
C TRP A 98 7.83 11.33 18.52
N GLN A 99 6.88 11.73 19.37
CA GLN A 99 5.45 11.50 19.14
C GLN A 99 4.93 12.21 17.89
N GLN A 100 5.32 13.47 17.69
CA GLN A 100 4.93 14.24 16.51
C GLN A 100 5.57 13.68 15.21
N PRO A 101 6.91 13.45 15.14
CA PRO A 101 7.52 12.76 14.01
C PRO A 101 6.92 11.38 13.70
N LEU A 102 6.61 10.60 14.74
CA LEU A 102 5.95 9.29 14.59
C LEU A 102 4.58 9.44 13.93
N ALA A 103 3.75 10.36 14.42
CA ALA A 103 2.41 10.59 13.89
C ALA A 103 2.47 11.02 12.41
N GLU A 104 3.39 11.91 12.06
CA GLU A 104 3.61 12.36 10.68
C GLU A 104 4.03 11.21 9.75
N MET A 105 4.97 10.37 10.19
CA MET A 105 5.40 9.19 9.43
C MET A 105 4.25 8.20 9.22
N LEU A 106 3.52 7.83 10.28
CA LEU A 106 2.39 6.90 10.20
C LEU A 106 1.27 7.44 9.29
N LEU A 107 1.02 8.75 9.34
CA LEU A 107 0.06 9.40 8.46
C LEU A 107 0.52 9.36 6.99
N ALA A 108 1.80 9.61 6.72
CA ALA A 108 2.36 9.53 5.37
C ALA A 108 2.24 8.12 4.79
N LEU A 109 2.59 7.08 5.57
CA LEU A 109 2.44 5.68 5.17
C LEU A 109 0.97 5.33 4.90
N THR A 110 0.06 5.76 5.78
CA THR A 110 -1.38 5.51 5.61
C THR A 110 -1.92 6.17 4.36
N ARG A 111 -1.52 7.42 4.06
CA ARG A 111 -1.91 8.12 2.84
C ARG A 111 -1.38 7.42 1.59
N ARG A 112 -0.15 6.92 1.60
CA ARG A 112 0.42 6.15 0.48
C ARG A 112 -0.40 4.88 0.22
N LYS A 113 -0.72 4.11 1.26
CA LYS A 113 -1.61 2.93 1.17
C LYS A 113 -3.03 3.29 0.70
N LEU A 114 -3.55 4.42 1.14
CA LEU A 114 -4.86 4.91 0.70
C LEU A 114 -4.84 5.35 -0.78
N GLN A 115 -3.74 5.90 -1.28
CA GLN A 115 -3.60 6.27 -2.68
C GLN A 115 -3.65 5.04 -3.61
N ILE A 116 -3.13 3.91 -3.13
CA ILE A 116 -3.15 2.62 -3.85
C ILE A 116 -4.56 2.03 -3.80
N SER A 117 -5.14 1.88 -2.61
CA SER A 117 -6.44 1.22 -2.45
C SER A 117 -7.61 2.09 -2.94
N ASN A 118 -7.61 3.39 -2.63
CA ASN A 118 -8.72 4.29 -2.89
C ASN A 118 -8.30 5.76 -3.09
N PRO A 119 -7.69 6.11 -4.24
CA PRO A 119 -7.10 7.42 -4.47
C PRO A 119 -8.09 8.60 -4.40
N LYS A 120 -9.39 8.35 -4.60
CA LYS A 120 -10.43 9.38 -4.60
C LYS A 120 -10.61 10.08 -3.25
N TYR A 121 -10.18 9.45 -2.15
CA TYR A 121 -10.26 10.01 -0.81
C TYR A 121 -9.15 11.02 -0.50
N LEU A 122 -8.15 11.15 -1.37
CA LEU A 122 -7.00 12.05 -1.18
C LEU A 122 -7.08 13.33 -2.03
N SER A 123 -8.08 13.45 -2.89
CA SER A 123 -8.25 14.56 -3.83
C SER A 123 -9.30 15.59 -3.36
N LEU A 124 -9.36 15.87 -2.05
CA LEU A 124 -10.26 16.88 -1.45
C LEU A 124 -9.76 18.31 -1.71
#